data_AF-A0A7C4HA01-F1
#
_entry.id   AF-A0A7C4HA01-F1
#
_cell.length_a   1.000
_cell.length_b   1.000
_cell.length_c   1.000
_cell.angle_alpha   90.00
_cell.angle_beta   90.00
_cell.angle_gamma   90.00
#
_symmetry.space_group_name_H-M   'P 1'
#
loop_
_entity.id
_entity.type
_entity.pdbx_description
1 polymer ?
#
loop_
_entity_poly.entity_id
_entity_poly.type
_entity_poly.pdbx_seq_one_letter_code
_entity_poly.pdbx_strand_id
1 'polypeptide(L)'
;MNMGENNFFNKKFSRRRALGTAAKVASAAVIGLAVGGVAGYLAGSAARPTTITVPTTVKETVKETVTTGAATVTVPTTITVTYTPSPTIVTPGPTRVLPKRETIKLPEKIELRAMMIDELRERKFREMLPDFYKKFKEKFPEVKEISVTIELYGFEDLYNKALSVLSTGSREYHIVQFHHPDMALFSQWLTDLTDWFMEDRNEMLLDDIHPLLHKTHMTYNGRYWGVPTHVNPMVFAYRTDIFEKEGYSIPRTFDEWIEIAKDVNKKYAPEIYGATLMLKKDIQLSCTFLNFLGGHGVYLYRREGDRYIPTINTPEALEALNDLVEIAKYTSPAATTYGFDENMMAFARGEAATTIMWSSILVVWRDPKQSNIVGKFDFSPRMPGTMKNGQLISKALLGGWTVSIPKAIDDAHKVAAWEFLKWLVSPEIERALVPYYESCRVSILSDPEVQREWPNHKAFLEILNTGPIDFPGVEPGEKIIPDYEVLDRMTTKLSEVITGLKAPKQALEELEREYIEIFRKYGMY
;
A
#
# COMPACT_ATOMS: atom_id res chain seq x y z
N MET A 1 -61.34 41.94 2.61
CA MET A 1 -61.75 40.92 1.62
C MET A 1 -60.67 39.85 1.61
N ASN A 2 -61.11 38.60 1.77
CA ASN A 2 -60.30 37.38 1.88
C ASN A 2 -59.77 36.91 0.51
N MET A 3 -58.86 35.93 0.55
CA MET A 3 -58.24 35.11 -0.54
C MET A 3 -56.85 35.59 -1.00
N GLY A 4 -55.78 34.79 -0.95
CA GLY A 4 -55.64 33.41 -0.52
C GLY A 4 -54.15 33.03 -0.44
N GLU A 5 -53.80 32.24 0.57
CA GLU A 5 -52.49 31.62 0.76
C GLU A 5 -52.18 30.68 -0.42
N ASN A 6 -51.30 31.09 -1.34
CA ASN A 6 -50.73 30.17 -2.30
C ASN A 6 -49.63 29.35 -1.60
N ASN A 7 -50.08 28.19 -1.09
CA ASN A 7 -49.27 27.10 -0.56
C ASN A 7 -48.27 26.57 -1.61
N PHE A 8 -47.14 27.26 -1.77
CA PHE A 8 -46.04 26.86 -2.66
C PHE A 8 -45.36 25.55 -2.22
N PHE A 9 -45.54 25.15 -0.96
CA PHE A 9 -44.84 24.01 -0.35
C PHE A 9 -45.57 22.66 -0.43
N ASN A 10 -46.77 22.59 -1.01
CA ASN A 10 -47.62 21.38 -0.93
C ASN A 10 -47.93 20.70 -2.27
N LYS A 11 -47.03 20.77 -3.25
CA LYS A 11 -47.11 19.92 -4.45
C LYS A 11 -46.69 18.49 -4.09
N LYS A 12 -47.67 17.60 -3.93
CA LYS A 12 -47.46 16.15 -3.79
C LYS A 12 -46.55 15.65 -4.91
N PHE A 13 -45.40 15.10 -4.52
CA PHE A 13 -44.51 14.34 -5.40
C PHE A 13 -45.30 13.27 -6.16
N SER A 14 -45.22 13.24 -7.49
CA SER A 14 -45.88 12.18 -8.26
C SER A 14 -45.17 10.86 -7.97
N ARG A 15 -45.93 9.81 -7.62
CA ARG A 15 -45.41 8.47 -7.31
C ARG A 15 -44.44 7.94 -8.38
N ARG A 16 -44.67 8.27 -9.66
CA ARG A 16 -43.79 7.89 -10.77
C ARG A 16 -42.41 8.54 -10.72
N ARG A 17 -42.31 9.80 -10.28
CA ARG A 17 -41.03 10.51 -10.16
C ARG A 17 -40.25 10.07 -8.91
N ALA A 18 -40.95 9.83 -7.80
CA ALA A 18 -40.38 9.25 -6.59
C ALA A 18 -39.80 7.84 -6.84
N LEU A 19 -40.50 7.00 -7.62
CA LEU A 19 -40.02 5.67 -8.03
C LEU A 19 -38.83 5.75 -8.99
N GLY A 20 -38.79 6.74 -9.90
CA GLY A 20 -37.66 6.94 -10.81
C GLY A 20 -36.38 7.39 -10.10
N THR A 21 -36.49 8.26 -9.10
CA THR A 21 -35.35 8.68 -8.26
C THR A 21 -34.92 7.55 -7.32
N ALA A 22 -35.88 6.83 -6.72
CA ALA A 22 -35.58 5.64 -5.89
C ALA A 22 -34.90 4.52 -6.70
N ALA A 23 -35.25 4.33 -7.98
CA ALA A 23 -34.60 3.36 -8.86
C ALA A 23 -33.16 3.78 -9.24
N LYS A 24 -32.90 5.08 -9.43
CA LYS A 24 -31.53 5.61 -9.67
C LYS A 24 -30.66 5.50 -8.42
N VAL A 25 -31.21 5.81 -7.24
CA VAL A 25 -30.53 5.63 -5.94
C VAL A 25 -30.33 4.15 -5.62
N ALA A 26 -31.29 3.27 -5.95
CA ALA A 26 -31.13 1.82 -5.82
C ALA A 26 -30.05 1.28 -6.78
N SER A 27 -29.91 1.85 -7.98
CA SER A 27 -28.85 1.47 -8.92
C SER A 27 -27.45 1.91 -8.42
N ALA A 28 -27.35 3.11 -7.82
CA ALA A 28 -26.13 3.56 -7.15
C ALA A 28 -25.83 2.76 -5.86
N ALA A 29 -26.86 2.33 -5.13
CA ALA A 29 -26.73 1.45 -3.96
C ALA A 29 -26.37 0.01 -4.34
N VAL A 30 -26.78 -0.49 -5.51
CA VAL A 30 -26.31 -1.77 -6.07
C VAL A 30 -24.82 -1.71 -6.42
N ILE A 31 -24.31 -0.55 -6.82
CA ILE A 31 -22.87 -0.31 -7.01
C ILE A 31 -22.14 -0.24 -5.65
N GLY A 32 -22.79 0.26 -4.59
CA GLY A 32 -22.28 0.24 -3.21
C GLY A 32 -22.44 -1.10 -2.46
N LEU A 33 -23.20 -2.06 -2.99
CA LEU A 33 -23.52 -3.34 -2.34
C LEU A 33 -22.46 -4.44 -2.53
N ALA A 34 -21.38 -4.18 -3.26
CA ALA A 34 -20.25 -5.12 -3.35
C ALA A 34 -19.34 -5.12 -2.09
N VAL A 35 -19.61 -4.26 -1.10
CA VAL A 35 -18.72 -4.03 0.07
C VAL A 35 -19.18 -4.77 1.35
N GLY A 36 -20.28 -5.52 1.33
CA GLY A 36 -20.81 -6.18 2.54
C GLY A 36 -20.50 -7.69 2.62
N GLY A 37 -19.33 -8.05 3.14
CA GLY A 37 -18.93 -9.47 3.25
C GLY A 37 -17.93 -9.78 4.38
N VAL A 38 -18.12 -9.23 5.59
CA VAL A 38 -17.33 -9.62 6.78
C VAL A 38 -18.28 -9.77 7.97
N ALA A 39 -18.83 -10.99 8.17
CA ALA A 39 -19.31 -11.49 9.46
C ALA A 39 -19.98 -12.87 9.25
N GLY A 40 -19.25 -13.96 9.52
CA GLY A 40 -19.80 -15.30 9.47
C GLY A 40 -18.76 -16.42 9.56
N TYR A 41 -17.81 -16.33 10.49
CA TYR A 41 -16.82 -17.39 10.72
C TYR A 41 -16.63 -17.68 12.21
N LEU A 42 -17.70 -18.07 12.91
CA LEU A 42 -17.61 -18.66 14.25
C LEU A 42 -18.76 -19.66 14.42
N ALA A 43 -18.50 -20.96 14.24
CA ALA A 43 -19.21 -22.02 14.95
C ALA A 43 -18.47 -23.35 14.81
N GLY A 44 -17.49 -23.55 15.68
CA GLY A 44 -16.98 -24.87 16.06
C GLY A 44 -17.47 -25.28 17.45
N SER A 45 -18.76 -25.10 17.77
CA SER A 45 -19.49 -25.82 18.83
C SER A 45 -20.93 -25.33 18.90
N ALA A 46 -21.87 -26.27 19.01
CA ALA A 46 -23.32 -26.09 18.83
C ALA A 46 -23.95 -24.91 19.62
N ALA A 47 -24.38 -23.87 18.91
CA ALA A 47 -25.49 -22.99 19.28
C ALA A 47 -26.09 -22.37 18.01
N ARG A 48 -27.43 -22.23 17.95
CA ARG A 48 -28.15 -21.72 16.76
C ARG A 48 -27.70 -20.29 16.40
N PRO A 49 -27.57 -19.94 15.10
CA PRO A 49 -27.17 -18.60 14.69
C PRO A 49 -28.27 -17.58 15.00
N THR A 50 -27.90 -16.49 15.68
CA THR A 50 -28.75 -15.32 15.85
C THR A 50 -28.52 -14.38 14.67
N THR A 51 -29.53 -14.20 13.83
CA THR A 51 -29.48 -13.23 12.72
C THR A 51 -29.55 -11.81 13.28
N ILE A 52 -28.50 -11.01 13.13
CA ILE A 52 -28.52 -9.58 13.45
C ILE A 52 -28.61 -8.80 12.14
N THR A 53 -29.69 -8.05 11.99
CA THR A 53 -29.91 -7.16 10.84
C THR A 53 -29.65 -5.73 11.28
N VAL A 54 -28.60 -5.10 10.76
CA VAL A 54 -28.32 -3.69 11.04
C VAL A 54 -28.86 -2.84 9.88
N PRO A 55 -29.88 -1.98 10.10
CA PRO A 55 -30.37 -1.10 9.06
C PRO A 55 -29.32 -0.04 8.73
N THR A 56 -28.92 0.05 7.46
CA THR A 56 -27.99 1.08 7.00
C THR A 56 -28.77 2.27 6.46
N THR A 57 -28.39 3.47 6.90
CA THR A 57 -29.03 4.72 6.49
C THR A 57 -28.06 5.55 5.68
N VAL A 58 -28.38 5.80 4.40
CA VAL A 58 -27.60 6.67 3.52
C VAL A 58 -28.33 8.01 3.38
N LYS A 59 -27.59 9.10 3.57
CA LYS A 59 -28.08 10.47 3.37
C LYS A 59 -27.35 11.09 2.19
N GLU A 60 -28.08 11.48 1.16
CA GLU A 60 -27.52 12.15 -0.01
C GLU A 60 -28.24 13.48 -0.23
N THR A 61 -27.47 14.55 -0.47
CA THR A 61 -28.00 15.89 -0.74
C THR A 61 -28.00 16.13 -2.24
N VAL A 62 -29.19 16.20 -2.83
CA VAL A 62 -29.36 16.44 -4.27
C VAL A 62 -29.82 17.88 -4.47
N LYS A 63 -29.21 18.58 -5.43
CA LYS A 63 -29.66 19.92 -5.85
C LYS A 63 -30.75 19.78 -6.89
N GLU A 64 -31.98 20.12 -6.55
CA GLU A 64 -33.09 20.09 -7.50
C GLU A 64 -33.39 21.51 -7.99
N THR A 65 -33.44 21.68 -9.31
CA THR A 65 -33.72 22.96 -9.95
C THR A 65 -35.17 22.98 -10.43
N VAL A 66 -35.96 23.92 -9.94
CA VAL A 66 -37.36 24.07 -10.33
C VAL A 66 -37.51 25.37 -11.12
N THR A 67 -38.09 25.26 -12.32
CA THR A 67 -38.38 26.40 -13.19
C THR A 67 -39.89 26.53 -13.34
N THR A 68 -40.44 27.69 -13.02
CA THR A 68 -41.85 28.03 -13.23
C THR A 68 -41.95 29.41 -13.83
N GLY A 69 -42.40 29.50 -15.08
CA GLY A 69 -42.34 30.76 -15.85
C GLY A 69 -40.90 31.19 -16.14
N ALA A 70 -40.61 32.49 -16.02
CA ALA A 70 -39.31 33.07 -16.37
C ALA A 70 -38.23 32.99 -15.26
N ALA A 71 -38.49 32.32 -14.13
CA ALA A 71 -37.55 32.23 -13.02
C ALA A 71 -37.17 30.77 -12.70
N THR A 72 -35.88 30.57 -12.42
CA THR A 72 -35.27 29.28 -12.04
C THR A 72 -34.73 29.38 -10.62
N VAL A 73 -35.14 28.48 -9.74
CA VAL A 73 -34.66 28.41 -8.34
C VAL A 73 -34.10 27.02 -8.07
N THR A 74 -32.89 26.96 -7.48
CA THR A 74 -32.24 25.70 -7.07
C THR A 74 -32.35 25.56 -5.55
N VAL A 75 -32.92 24.44 -5.08
CA VAL A 75 -33.06 24.15 -3.65
C VAL A 75 -32.34 22.83 -3.33
N PRO A 76 -31.47 22.78 -2.31
CA PRO A 76 -30.88 21.53 -1.86
C PRO A 76 -31.92 20.72 -1.07
N THR A 77 -32.16 19.48 -1.47
CA THR A 77 -33.04 18.54 -0.76
C THR A 77 -32.22 17.34 -0.31
N THR A 78 -32.25 17.02 0.98
CA THR A 78 -31.58 15.84 1.54
C THR A 78 -32.57 14.68 1.59
N ILE A 79 -32.24 13.58 0.89
CA ILE A 79 -33.04 12.34 0.91
C ILE A 79 -32.34 11.33 1.82
N THR A 80 -33.11 10.75 2.74
CA THR A 80 -32.63 9.67 3.63
C THR A 80 -33.30 8.37 3.21
N VAL A 81 -32.51 7.34 2.88
CA VAL A 81 -33.01 6.01 2.55
C VAL A 81 -32.47 5.00 3.55
N THR A 82 -33.37 4.23 4.15
CA THR A 82 -33.04 3.12 5.06
C THR A 82 -33.34 1.81 4.34
N TYR A 83 -32.32 0.96 4.18
CA TYR A 83 -32.48 -0.37 3.58
C TYR A 83 -32.06 -1.47 4.56
N THR A 84 -32.77 -2.60 4.45
CA THR A 84 -32.58 -3.80 5.28
C THR A 84 -32.23 -4.96 4.34
N PRO A 85 -30.97 -5.39 4.24
CA PRO A 85 -30.58 -6.48 3.36
C PRO A 85 -31.17 -7.82 3.81
N SER A 86 -31.59 -8.65 2.84
CA SER A 86 -31.90 -10.06 3.09
C SER A 86 -30.60 -10.89 3.12
N PRO A 87 -30.36 -11.72 4.13
CA PRO A 87 -29.12 -12.50 4.23
C PRO A 87 -29.07 -13.57 3.14
N THR A 88 -28.02 -13.54 2.31
CA THR A 88 -27.68 -14.64 1.40
C THR A 88 -26.40 -15.28 1.92
N ILE A 89 -26.46 -16.58 2.21
CA ILE A 89 -25.34 -17.37 2.74
C ILE A 89 -24.45 -17.77 1.56
N VAL A 90 -23.18 -17.33 1.55
CA VAL A 90 -22.16 -17.79 0.59
C VAL A 90 -21.14 -18.64 1.36
N THR A 91 -21.12 -19.93 1.08
CA THR A 91 -20.15 -20.90 1.65
C THR A 91 -18.78 -20.73 0.98
N PRO A 92 -17.64 -20.80 1.71
CA PRO A 92 -16.33 -20.90 1.07
C PRO A 92 -16.31 -22.15 0.19
N GLY A 93 -16.13 -21.95 -1.12
CA GLY A 93 -15.94 -23.06 -2.04
C GLY A 93 -14.65 -23.80 -1.71
N PRO A 94 -14.55 -25.11 -2.01
CA PRO A 94 -13.30 -25.84 -1.89
C PRO A 94 -12.18 -25.12 -2.65
N THR A 95 -10.96 -25.10 -2.09
CA THR A 95 -9.76 -24.63 -2.79
C THR A 95 -9.68 -25.36 -4.12
N ARG A 96 -9.92 -24.64 -5.21
CA ARG A 96 -9.90 -25.23 -6.55
C ARG A 96 -8.44 -25.58 -6.85
N VAL A 97 -8.14 -26.88 -6.85
CA VAL A 97 -6.90 -27.40 -7.45
C VAL A 97 -6.87 -26.90 -8.90
N LEU A 98 -5.83 -26.16 -9.25
CA LEU A 98 -5.68 -25.68 -10.62
C LEU A 98 -5.55 -26.90 -11.54
N PRO A 99 -6.17 -26.88 -12.73
CA PRO A 99 -5.93 -27.93 -13.69
C PRO A 99 -4.44 -27.97 -14.02
N LYS A 100 -3.93 -29.18 -14.29
CA LYS A 100 -2.55 -29.33 -14.77
C LYS A 100 -2.36 -28.49 -16.02
N ARG A 101 -1.32 -27.65 -16.06
CA ARG A 101 -1.14 -26.67 -17.14
C ARG A 101 -1.03 -27.31 -18.52
N GLU A 102 -0.37 -28.46 -18.60
CA GLU A 102 -0.24 -29.30 -19.81
C GLU A 102 -1.58 -29.73 -20.42
N THR A 103 -2.68 -29.70 -19.66
CA THR A 103 -4.01 -30.08 -20.14
C THR A 103 -4.82 -28.89 -20.68
N ILE A 104 -4.35 -27.66 -20.46
CA ILE A 104 -5.04 -26.43 -20.85
C ILE A 104 -4.58 -26.06 -22.26
N LYS A 105 -5.52 -26.04 -23.22
CA LYS A 105 -5.23 -25.58 -24.58
C LYS A 105 -5.26 -24.06 -24.62
N LEU A 106 -4.17 -23.46 -25.11
CA LEU A 106 -4.10 -22.03 -25.36
C LEU A 106 -4.77 -21.67 -26.71
N PRO A 107 -5.50 -20.56 -26.79
CA PRO A 107 -6.02 -20.06 -28.05
C PRO A 107 -4.89 -19.48 -28.92
N GLU A 108 -5.12 -19.39 -30.24
CA GLU A 108 -4.14 -18.81 -31.17
C GLU A 108 -3.84 -17.32 -30.87
N LYS A 109 -4.75 -16.64 -30.17
CA LYS A 109 -4.62 -15.25 -29.75
C LYS A 109 -4.92 -15.12 -28.26
N ILE A 110 -4.00 -14.47 -27.52
CA ILE A 110 -4.13 -14.16 -26.10
C ILE A 110 -3.90 -12.67 -25.88
N GLU A 111 -4.74 -12.05 -25.06
CA GLU A 111 -4.58 -10.65 -24.65
C GLU A 111 -4.57 -10.57 -23.11
N LEU A 112 -3.52 -10.01 -22.54
CA LEU A 112 -3.37 -9.80 -21.11
C LEU A 112 -3.56 -8.32 -20.77
N ARG A 113 -4.25 -8.05 -19.65
CA ARG A 113 -4.38 -6.71 -19.08
C ARG A 113 -3.91 -6.76 -17.63
N ALA A 114 -2.96 -5.91 -17.31
CA ALA A 114 -2.37 -5.78 -16.00
C ALA A 114 -2.67 -4.38 -15.46
N MET A 115 -3.12 -4.29 -14.20
CA MET A 115 -3.12 -3.03 -13.45
C MET A 115 -1.91 -3.03 -12.52
N MET A 116 -1.13 -1.94 -12.55
CA MET A 116 0.12 -1.81 -11.81
C MET A 116 0.30 -0.38 -11.29
N ILE A 117 1.18 -0.19 -10.30
CA ILE A 117 1.53 1.11 -9.73
C ILE A 117 2.32 1.93 -10.73
N ASP A 118 2.07 3.24 -10.82
CA ASP A 118 2.81 4.13 -11.70
C ASP A 118 4.20 4.48 -11.15
N GLU A 119 5.13 3.56 -11.32
CA GLU A 119 6.51 3.69 -10.86
C GLU A 119 7.52 3.33 -11.98
N LEU A 120 8.80 3.64 -11.77
CA LEU A 120 9.82 3.54 -12.83
C LEU A 120 10.00 2.10 -13.34
N ARG A 121 9.90 1.08 -12.47
CA ARG A 121 10.04 -0.32 -12.88
C ARG A 121 8.91 -0.79 -13.76
N GLU A 122 7.67 -0.44 -13.43
CA GLU A 122 6.49 -0.83 -14.19
C GLU A 122 6.48 -0.16 -15.56
N ARG A 123 6.97 1.08 -15.63
CA ARG A 123 7.25 1.73 -16.92
C ARG A 123 8.30 0.95 -17.72
N LYS A 124 9.35 0.42 -17.07
CA LYS A 124 10.33 -0.45 -17.75
C LYS A 124 9.77 -1.80 -18.17
N PHE A 125 8.86 -2.42 -17.42
CA PHE A 125 8.20 -3.64 -17.87
C PHE A 125 7.50 -3.44 -19.23
N ARG A 126 6.84 -2.29 -19.44
CA ARG A 126 6.23 -1.95 -20.74
C ARG A 126 7.24 -1.93 -21.88
N GLU A 127 8.41 -1.32 -21.66
CA GLU A 127 9.50 -1.26 -22.64
C GLU A 127 10.07 -2.65 -22.95
N MET A 128 10.05 -3.55 -21.96
CA MET A 128 10.64 -4.89 -22.04
C MET A 128 9.66 -5.98 -22.54
N LEU A 129 8.39 -5.65 -22.78
CA LEU A 129 7.39 -6.60 -23.30
C LEU A 129 7.79 -7.40 -24.55
N PRO A 130 8.60 -6.87 -25.50
CA PRO A 130 9.10 -7.67 -26.62
C PRO A 130 9.87 -8.93 -26.19
N ASP A 131 10.60 -8.88 -25.08
CA ASP A 131 11.28 -10.06 -24.51
C ASP A 131 10.27 -11.10 -24.02
N PHE A 132 9.24 -10.67 -23.28
CA PHE A 132 8.16 -11.54 -22.84
C PHE A 132 7.47 -12.21 -24.04
N TYR A 133 7.11 -11.45 -25.07
CA TYR A 133 6.45 -11.99 -26.26
C TYR A 133 7.29 -13.03 -26.99
N LYS A 134 8.60 -12.81 -27.07
CA LYS A 134 9.53 -13.76 -27.66
C LYS A 134 9.55 -15.07 -26.87
N LYS A 135 9.83 -15.01 -25.57
CA LYS A 135 9.90 -16.19 -24.68
C LYS A 135 8.57 -16.94 -24.62
N PHE A 136 7.46 -16.21 -24.58
CA PHE A 136 6.13 -16.80 -24.55
C PHE A 136 5.84 -17.62 -25.81
N LYS A 137 6.11 -17.07 -27.00
CA LYS A 137 5.91 -17.78 -28.28
C LYS A 137 6.90 -18.93 -28.50
N GLU A 138 8.12 -18.83 -27.97
CA GLU A 138 9.07 -19.95 -27.97
C GLU A 138 8.56 -21.14 -27.13
N LYS A 139 7.90 -20.84 -26.00
CA LYS A 139 7.32 -21.86 -25.12
C LYS A 139 5.97 -22.40 -25.62
N PHE A 140 5.15 -21.55 -26.26
CA PHE A 140 3.82 -21.88 -26.77
C PHE A 140 3.72 -21.53 -28.26
N PRO A 141 4.31 -22.34 -29.16
CA PRO A 141 4.33 -22.06 -30.60
C PRO A 141 2.94 -22.09 -31.26
N GLU A 142 1.93 -22.65 -30.59
CA GLU A 142 0.53 -22.62 -31.02
C GLU A 142 -0.11 -21.22 -30.90
N VAL A 143 0.45 -20.34 -30.06
CA VAL A 143 -0.03 -18.97 -29.88
C VAL A 143 0.61 -18.06 -30.94
N LYS A 144 -0.21 -17.58 -31.88
CA LYS A 144 0.22 -16.73 -32.99
C LYS A 144 0.30 -15.26 -32.60
N GLU A 145 -0.60 -14.82 -31.73
CA GLU A 145 -0.70 -13.42 -31.27
C GLU A 145 -0.78 -13.36 -29.73
N ILE A 146 0.14 -12.62 -29.12
CA ILE A 146 0.14 -12.31 -27.70
C ILE A 146 0.33 -10.80 -27.53
N SER A 147 -0.52 -10.18 -26.71
CA SER A 147 -0.38 -8.79 -26.32
C SER A 147 -0.57 -8.63 -24.82
N VAL A 148 0.16 -7.68 -24.22
CA VAL A 148 0.03 -7.30 -22.81
C VAL A 148 -0.16 -5.79 -22.76
N THR A 149 -1.24 -5.35 -22.13
CA THR A 149 -1.47 -3.95 -21.78
C THR A 149 -1.25 -3.78 -20.28
N ILE A 150 -0.22 -3.02 -19.91
CA ILE A 150 0.03 -2.62 -18.52
C ILE A 150 -0.56 -1.24 -18.33
N GLU A 151 -1.58 -1.10 -17.49
CA GLU A 151 -2.19 0.17 -17.09
C GLU A 151 -1.62 0.60 -15.73
N LEU A 152 -1.20 1.86 -15.64
CA LEU A 152 -0.53 2.40 -14.46
C LEU A 152 -1.46 3.35 -13.71
N TYR A 153 -1.45 3.24 -12.39
CA TYR A 153 -2.33 3.95 -11.48
C TYR A 153 -1.54 4.54 -10.31
N GLY A 154 -2.01 5.63 -9.71
CA GLY A 154 -1.51 6.08 -8.40
C GLY A 154 -1.92 5.11 -7.28
N PHE A 155 -1.30 5.22 -6.10
CA PHE A 155 -1.51 4.29 -4.97
C PHE A 155 -3.00 4.08 -4.61
N GLU A 156 -3.73 5.16 -4.35
CA GLU A 156 -5.16 5.09 -3.98
C GLU A 156 -6.04 4.58 -5.12
N ASP A 157 -5.79 5.03 -6.35
CA ASP A 157 -6.54 4.62 -7.53
C ASP A 157 -6.35 3.13 -7.82
N LEU A 158 -5.12 2.63 -7.67
CA LEU A 158 -4.79 1.22 -7.83
C LEU A 158 -5.53 0.36 -6.81
N TYR A 159 -5.50 0.73 -5.53
CA TYR A 159 -6.22 0.02 -4.47
C TYR A 159 -7.72 -0.06 -4.77
N ASN A 160 -8.35 1.09 -5.07
CA ASN A 160 -9.78 1.16 -5.35
C ASN A 160 -10.16 0.37 -6.62
N LYS A 161 -9.34 0.44 -7.67
CA LYS A 161 -9.56 -0.30 -8.92
C LYS A 161 -9.40 -1.80 -8.70
N ALA A 162 -8.35 -2.24 -7.99
CA ALA A 162 -8.11 -3.63 -7.65
C ALA A 162 -9.26 -4.21 -6.82
N LEU A 163 -9.67 -3.51 -5.76
CA LEU A 163 -10.82 -3.90 -4.93
C LEU A 163 -12.10 -4.03 -5.76
N SER A 164 -12.38 -3.07 -6.64
CA SER A 164 -13.56 -3.12 -7.51
C SER A 164 -13.52 -4.30 -8.48
N VAL A 165 -12.40 -4.52 -9.18
CA VAL A 165 -12.26 -5.61 -10.16
C VAL A 165 -12.35 -6.98 -9.49
N LEU A 166 -11.65 -7.15 -8.36
CA LEU A 166 -11.60 -8.42 -7.64
C LEU A 166 -12.94 -8.76 -6.98
N SER A 167 -13.56 -7.82 -6.26
CA SER A 167 -14.82 -8.06 -5.52
C SER A 167 -16.02 -8.32 -6.43
N THR A 168 -16.05 -7.71 -7.62
CA THR A 168 -17.13 -7.91 -8.60
C THR A 168 -16.95 -9.17 -9.45
N GLY A 169 -15.80 -9.84 -9.36
CA GLY A 169 -15.45 -10.96 -10.23
C GLY A 169 -15.28 -10.55 -11.70
N SER A 170 -14.89 -9.30 -11.95
CA SER A 170 -14.59 -8.81 -13.29
C SER A 170 -13.47 -9.63 -13.92
N ARG A 171 -13.62 -9.91 -15.21
CA ARG A 171 -12.63 -10.63 -16.03
C ARG A 171 -11.86 -9.69 -16.96
N GLU A 172 -12.00 -8.38 -16.74
CA GLU A 172 -11.35 -7.35 -17.55
C GLU A 172 -9.82 -7.38 -17.39
N TYR A 173 -9.34 -7.72 -16.19
CA TYR A 173 -7.92 -7.80 -15.86
C TYR A 173 -7.51 -9.24 -15.59
N HIS A 174 -6.34 -9.59 -16.10
CA HIS A 174 -5.75 -10.91 -15.98
C HIS A 174 -4.62 -10.93 -14.93
N ILE A 175 -4.08 -9.75 -14.63
CA ILE A 175 -3.00 -9.53 -13.67
C ILE A 175 -3.37 -8.30 -12.82
N VAL A 176 -3.20 -8.42 -11.50
CA VAL A 176 -3.44 -7.34 -10.55
C VAL A 176 -2.23 -7.20 -9.65
N GLN A 177 -1.67 -6.00 -9.59
CA GLN A 177 -0.71 -5.62 -8.57
C GLN A 177 -1.41 -4.94 -7.40
N PHE A 178 -0.98 -5.20 -6.18
CA PHE A 178 -1.47 -4.54 -4.97
C PHE A 178 -0.36 -4.42 -3.92
N HIS A 179 -0.52 -3.52 -2.96
CA HIS A 179 0.43 -3.31 -1.89
C HIS A 179 0.45 -4.58 -1.02
N HIS A 180 1.62 -5.18 -0.81
CA HIS A 180 1.71 -6.52 -0.23
C HIS A 180 0.93 -6.77 1.09
N PRO A 181 0.73 -5.79 2.01
CA PRO A 181 -0.06 -6.00 3.22
C PRO A 181 -1.54 -6.32 2.91
N ASP A 182 -2.07 -5.83 1.79
CA ASP A 182 -3.44 -6.12 1.35
C ASP A 182 -3.63 -7.58 0.89
N MET A 183 -2.59 -8.41 0.90
CA MET A 183 -2.65 -9.84 0.56
C MET A 183 -3.75 -10.55 1.33
N ALA A 184 -3.87 -10.30 2.64
CA ALA A 184 -4.85 -10.95 3.48
C ALA A 184 -6.28 -10.65 3.02
N LEU A 185 -6.55 -9.42 2.57
CA LEU A 185 -7.84 -8.99 2.04
C LEU A 185 -8.09 -9.58 0.66
N PHE A 186 -7.10 -9.49 -0.24
CA PHE A 186 -7.30 -9.82 -1.65
C PHE A 186 -7.27 -11.32 -1.93
N SER A 187 -6.59 -12.14 -1.12
CA SER A 187 -6.43 -13.59 -1.38
C SER A 187 -7.73 -14.32 -1.67
N GLN A 188 -8.85 -13.91 -1.06
CA GLN A 188 -10.18 -14.50 -1.29
C GLN A 188 -10.71 -14.36 -2.74
N TRP A 189 -10.14 -13.44 -3.52
CA TRP A 189 -10.45 -13.20 -4.94
C TRP A 189 -9.31 -13.55 -5.88
N LEU A 190 -8.16 -13.97 -5.35
CA LEU A 190 -6.99 -14.35 -6.13
C LEU A 190 -6.96 -15.85 -6.40
N THR A 191 -6.19 -16.22 -7.41
CA THR A 191 -5.88 -17.61 -7.73
C THR A 191 -4.85 -18.12 -6.74
N ASP A 192 -5.12 -19.27 -6.14
CA ASP A 192 -4.13 -19.99 -5.33
C ASP A 192 -3.11 -20.65 -6.26
N LEU A 193 -1.87 -20.14 -6.24
CA LEU A 193 -0.79 -20.52 -7.15
C LEU A 193 0.16 -21.55 -6.54
N THR A 194 -0.14 -22.07 -5.34
CA THR A 194 0.77 -22.93 -4.57
C THR A 194 1.29 -24.10 -5.40
N ASP A 195 0.41 -24.82 -6.09
CA ASP A 195 0.81 -26.01 -6.85
C ASP A 195 1.73 -25.63 -8.03
N TRP A 196 1.47 -24.51 -8.70
CA TRP A 196 2.30 -24.03 -9.81
C TRP A 196 3.66 -23.50 -9.34
N PHE A 197 3.72 -22.83 -8.19
CA PHE A 197 4.99 -22.46 -7.56
C PHE A 197 5.83 -23.69 -7.20
N MET A 198 5.20 -24.76 -6.70
CA MET A 198 5.92 -25.99 -6.37
C MET A 198 6.38 -26.74 -7.62
N GLU A 199 5.55 -26.79 -8.67
CA GLU A 199 5.89 -27.38 -9.97
C GLU A 199 7.06 -26.64 -10.64
N ASP A 200 7.01 -25.30 -10.67
CA ASP A 200 8.03 -24.46 -11.32
C ASP A 200 9.14 -24.00 -10.38
N ARG A 201 9.26 -24.59 -9.18
CA ARG A 201 10.23 -24.15 -8.16
C ARG A 201 11.65 -23.98 -8.72
N ASN A 202 12.07 -24.92 -9.56
CA ASN A 202 13.38 -24.90 -10.21
C ASN A 202 13.44 -23.92 -11.37
N GLU A 203 12.41 -23.85 -12.22
CA GLU A 203 12.35 -22.91 -13.36
C GLU A 203 12.40 -21.46 -12.88
N MET A 204 11.68 -21.15 -11.80
CA MET A 204 11.64 -19.81 -11.20
C MET A 204 12.88 -19.48 -10.37
N LEU A 205 13.74 -20.47 -10.09
CA LEU A 205 14.77 -20.36 -9.05
C LEU A 205 14.17 -19.80 -7.76
N LEU A 206 13.10 -20.42 -7.31
CA LEU A 206 12.26 -19.90 -6.23
C LEU A 206 13.04 -19.73 -4.92
N ASP A 207 14.05 -20.57 -4.67
CA ASP A 207 14.94 -20.50 -3.51
C ASP A 207 15.94 -19.35 -3.54
N ASP A 208 16.08 -18.68 -4.68
CA ASP A 208 16.90 -17.47 -4.81
C ASP A 208 16.11 -16.22 -4.40
N ILE A 209 14.79 -16.29 -4.24
CA ILE A 209 14.01 -15.18 -3.65
C ILE A 209 14.22 -15.19 -2.13
N HIS A 210 14.45 -14.02 -1.54
CA HIS A 210 14.78 -13.93 -0.12
C HIS A 210 13.66 -14.51 0.77
N PRO A 211 13.95 -15.35 1.80
CA PRO A 211 12.94 -16.04 2.61
C PRO A 211 11.89 -15.13 3.25
N LEU A 212 12.28 -13.92 3.68
CA LEU A 212 11.34 -12.94 4.21
C LEU A 212 10.25 -12.58 3.18
N LEU A 213 10.59 -12.48 1.89
CA LEU A 213 9.66 -12.09 0.84
C LEU A 213 8.66 -13.18 0.51
N HIS A 214 9.05 -14.45 0.70
CA HIS A 214 8.09 -15.54 0.69
C HIS A 214 7.00 -15.30 1.75
N LYS A 215 7.42 -14.97 2.97
CA LYS A 215 6.50 -14.74 4.09
C LYS A 215 5.62 -13.50 3.86
N THR A 216 6.19 -12.40 3.40
CA THR A 216 5.52 -11.09 3.47
C THR A 216 4.85 -10.68 2.16
N HIS A 217 5.38 -11.08 1.01
CA HIS A 217 4.89 -10.64 -0.31
C HIS A 217 4.23 -11.75 -1.13
N MET A 218 4.55 -13.02 -0.88
CA MET A 218 4.12 -14.11 -1.74
C MET A 218 3.05 -14.99 -1.12
N THR A 219 3.06 -15.13 0.21
CA THR A 219 2.22 -16.10 0.91
C THR A 219 1.27 -15.47 1.91
N TYR A 220 0.14 -16.16 2.09
CA TYR A 220 -0.80 -15.93 3.19
C TYR A 220 -1.44 -17.26 3.54
N ASN A 221 -1.53 -17.57 4.84
CA ASN A 221 -2.04 -18.86 5.33
C ASN A 221 -1.30 -20.06 4.74
N GLY A 222 0.01 -19.94 4.52
CA GLY A 222 0.86 -21.00 3.98
C GLY A 222 0.62 -21.34 2.51
N ARG A 223 -0.14 -20.50 1.79
CA ARG A 223 -0.44 -20.64 0.35
C ARG A 223 0.21 -19.50 -0.42
N TYR A 224 0.61 -19.76 -1.66
CA TYR A 224 1.17 -18.75 -2.56
C TYR A 224 0.08 -18.08 -3.40
N TRP A 225 0.13 -16.76 -3.48
CA TRP A 225 -0.89 -15.94 -4.14
C TRP A 225 -0.33 -15.02 -5.22
N GLY A 226 0.99 -14.84 -5.28
CA GLY A 226 1.63 -13.94 -6.24
C GLY A 226 3.15 -13.92 -6.13
N VAL A 227 3.77 -13.09 -6.96
CA VAL A 227 5.22 -12.84 -6.97
C VAL A 227 5.52 -11.45 -6.41
N PRO A 228 6.69 -11.26 -5.75
CA PRO A 228 7.07 -9.95 -5.24
C PRO A 228 7.59 -9.09 -6.38
N THR A 229 6.99 -7.92 -6.57
CA THR A 229 7.54 -6.84 -7.39
C THR A 229 7.82 -5.68 -6.47
N HIS A 230 8.89 -4.93 -6.70
CA HIS A 230 9.23 -3.80 -5.83
C HIS A 230 9.34 -4.18 -4.37
N VAL A 231 10.51 -4.65 -3.96
CA VAL A 231 10.77 -4.81 -2.54
C VAL A 231 11.69 -3.69 -2.13
N ASN A 232 11.14 -2.74 -1.37
CA ASN A 232 11.73 -1.42 -1.23
C ASN A 232 11.75 -1.05 0.26
N PRO A 233 12.92 -1.04 0.91
CA PRO A 233 13.04 -0.54 2.26
C PRO A 233 13.04 0.99 2.28
N MET A 234 12.61 1.59 3.38
CA MET A 234 13.00 2.96 3.68
C MET A 234 14.43 2.99 4.22
N VAL A 235 15.18 4.01 3.83
CA VAL A 235 16.58 4.22 4.16
C VAL A 235 16.81 5.64 4.67
N PHE A 236 17.89 5.82 5.42
CA PHE A 236 18.34 7.09 5.95
C PHE A 236 19.49 7.56 5.07
N ALA A 237 19.29 8.67 4.38
CA ALA A 237 20.30 9.29 3.54
C ALA A 237 20.84 10.55 4.20
N TYR A 238 22.13 10.80 3.99
CA TYR A 238 22.81 11.98 4.52
C TYR A 238 23.76 12.58 3.50
N ARG A 239 23.99 13.89 3.61
CA ARG A 239 24.91 14.65 2.77
C ARG A 239 26.35 14.52 3.26
N THR A 240 27.11 13.63 2.63
CA THR A 240 28.54 13.39 2.92
C THR A 240 29.36 14.68 2.94
N ASP A 241 29.12 15.61 2.01
CA ASP A 241 29.86 16.87 1.93
C ASP A 241 29.58 17.82 3.10
N ILE A 242 28.35 17.79 3.65
CA ILE A 242 28.00 18.55 4.85
C ILE A 242 28.59 17.86 6.10
N PHE A 243 28.46 16.54 6.18
CA PHE A 243 28.94 15.76 7.31
C PHE A 243 30.47 15.84 7.45
N GLU A 244 31.21 15.72 6.36
CA GLU A 244 32.68 15.83 6.35
C GLU A 244 33.13 17.25 6.70
N LYS A 245 32.48 18.28 6.14
CA LYS A 245 32.82 19.68 6.40
C LYS A 245 32.64 20.05 7.88
N GLU A 246 31.57 19.56 8.50
CA GLU A 246 31.24 19.88 9.89
C GLU A 246 31.80 18.88 10.90
N GLY A 247 32.38 17.76 10.44
CA GLY A 247 32.91 16.70 11.30
C GLY A 247 31.83 15.86 11.99
N TYR A 248 30.64 15.73 11.40
CA TYR A 248 29.58 14.89 11.95
C TYR A 248 29.86 13.40 11.71
N SER A 249 29.52 12.59 12.71
CA SER A 249 29.38 11.15 12.52
C SER A 249 27.96 10.82 12.03
N ILE A 250 27.80 9.68 11.33
CA ILE A 250 26.47 9.18 10.95
C ILE A 250 25.67 8.89 12.22
N PRO A 251 24.48 9.50 12.41
CA PRO A 251 23.71 9.30 13.63
C PRO A 251 23.17 7.87 13.72
N ARG A 252 23.31 7.27 14.90
CA ARG A 252 22.77 5.96 15.25
C ARG A 252 21.46 6.09 16.01
N THR A 253 21.25 7.20 16.71
CA THR A 253 20.03 7.44 17.49
C THR A 253 19.22 8.62 16.97
N PHE A 254 17.93 8.68 17.33
CA PHE A 254 17.09 9.84 17.05
C PHE A 254 17.64 11.11 17.73
N ASP A 255 18.13 11.03 18.97
CA ASP A 255 18.77 12.17 19.66
C ASP A 255 19.97 12.73 18.89
N GLU A 256 20.86 11.86 18.41
CA GLU A 256 22.03 12.27 17.61
C GLU A 256 21.59 12.92 16.30
N TRP A 257 20.57 12.36 15.64
CA TRP A 257 20.04 12.93 14.40
C TRP A 257 19.41 14.31 14.64
N ILE A 258 18.60 14.46 15.70
CA ILE A 258 17.94 15.71 16.06
C ILE A 258 18.98 16.81 16.34
N GLU A 259 20.04 16.50 17.09
CA GLU A 259 21.09 17.48 17.37
C GLU A 259 21.87 17.89 16.11
N ILE A 260 22.17 16.95 15.22
CA ILE A 260 22.77 17.26 13.90
C ILE A 260 21.82 18.15 13.09
N ALA A 261 20.54 17.80 13.01
CA ALA A 261 19.56 18.55 12.23
C ALA A 261 19.40 19.99 12.74
N LYS A 262 19.39 20.16 14.06
CA LYS A 262 19.36 21.45 14.75
C LYS A 262 20.59 22.30 14.45
N ASP A 263 21.79 21.72 14.52
CA ASP A 263 23.03 22.45 14.24
C ASP A 263 23.13 22.83 12.76
N VAL A 264 22.74 21.93 11.84
CA VAL A 264 22.63 22.26 10.41
C VAL A 264 21.65 23.41 10.19
N ASN A 265 20.44 23.35 10.75
CA ASN A 265 19.46 24.44 10.63
C ASN A 265 20.04 25.77 11.12
N LYS A 266 20.72 25.78 12.26
CA LYS A 266 21.34 26.98 12.83
C LYS A 266 22.39 27.60 11.90
N LYS A 267 23.13 26.77 11.15
CA LYS A 267 24.25 27.19 10.29
C LYS A 267 23.82 27.52 8.86
N TYR A 268 22.81 26.83 8.34
CA TYR A 268 22.55 26.76 6.90
C TYR A 268 21.11 27.09 6.47
N ALA A 269 20.16 27.21 7.40
CA ALA A 269 18.80 27.59 7.02
C ALA A 269 18.75 29.08 6.62
N PRO A 270 17.90 29.47 5.64
CA PRO A 270 16.89 28.64 4.97
C PRO A 270 17.37 27.87 3.72
N GLU A 271 18.65 27.98 3.33
CA GLU A 271 19.18 27.35 2.12
C GLU A 271 19.28 25.83 2.23
N ILE A 272 19.71 25.32 3.40
CA ILE A 272 19.76 23.89 3.70
C ILE A 272 19.19 23.65 5.10
N TYR A 273 18.19 22.79 5.17
CA TYR A 273 17.59 22.32 6.40
C TYR A 273 18.31 21.08 6.93
N GLY A 274 18.17 20.81 8.23
CA GLY A 274 18.72 19.64 8.89
C GLY A 274 18.14 18.35 8.31
N ALA A 275 16.83 18.35 8.05
CA ALA A 275 16.12 17.23 7.45
C ALA A 275 15.10 17.65 6.39
N THR A 276 14.72 16.71 5.53
CA THR A 276 13.46 16.76 4.75
C THR A 276 12.70 15.45 4.96
N LEU A 277 11.38 15.53 5.09
CA LEU A 277 10.50 14.39 5.39
C LEU A 277 9.19 14.47 4.59
N MET A 278 8.52 13.33 4.43
CA MET A 278 7.20 13.25 3.81
C MET A 278 6.12 13.51 4.86
N LEU A 279 5.74 14.79 5.04
CA LEU A 279 4.78 15.21 6.08
C LEU A 279 3.40 15.59 5.54
N LYS A 280 3.16 15.44 4.24
CA LYS A 280 1.84 15.60 3.64
C LYS A 280 0.84 14.61 4.23
N LYS A 281 -0.43 15.02 4.35
CA LYS A 281 -1.53 14.14 4.77
C LYS A 281 -1.86 13.14 3.65
N ASP A 282 -1.00 12.16 3.47
CA ASP A 282 -1.17 10.96 2.66
C ASP A 282 -0.43 9.79 3.32
N ILE A 283 -0.47 8.62 2.68
CA ILE A 283 0.12 7.39 3.18
C ILE A 283 1.61 7.52 3.54
N GLN A 284 2.35 8.43 2.91
CA GLN A 284 3.78 8.59 3.12
C GLN A 284 4.11 9.17 4.50
N LEU A 285 3.19 9.93 5.12
CA LEU A 285 3.34 10.37 6.50
C LEU A 285 3.28 9.17 7.47
N SER A 286 2.35 8.23 7.24
CA SER A 286 2.32 6.97 7.99
C SER A 286 3.59 6.16 7.78
N CYS A 287 4.06 6.02 6.54
CA CYS A 287 5.30 5.32 6.24
C CYS A 287 6.52 5.95 6.92
N THR A 288 6.59 7.29 6.92
CA THR A 288 7.64 8.04 7.64
C THR A 288 7.58 7.73 9.14
N PHE A 289 6.40 7.83 9.75
CA PHE A 289 6.22 7.55 11.18
C PHE A 289 6.55 6.10 11.58
N LEU A 290 6.22 5.12 10.72
CA LEU A 290 6.54 3.71 10.98
C LEU A 290 8.04 3.46 11.16
N ASN A 291 8.92 4.25 10.56
CA ASN A 291 10.36 4.15 10.81
C ASN A 291 10.74 4.61 12.22
N PHE A 292 10.10 5.67 12.73
CA PHE A 292 10.28 6.10 14.14
C PHE A 292 9.74 5.04 15.09
N LEU A 293 8.55 4.53 14.80
CA LEU A 293 7.90 3.47 15.59
C LEU A 293 8.78 2.20 15.66
N GLY A 294 9.35 1.79 14.51
CA GLY A 294 10.28 0.69 14.41
C GLY A 294 11.61 0.92 15.14
N GLY A 295 12.14 2.15 15.12
CA GLY A 295 13.32 2.55 15.90
C GLY A 295 13.10 2.48 17.42
N HIS A 296 11.86 2.56 17.87
CA HIS A 296 11.46 2.32 19.27
C HIS A 296 11.04 0.87 19.55
N GLY A 297 11.06 0.00 18.53
CA GLY A 297 10.70 -1.42 18.66
C GLY A 297 9.21 -1.66 18.85
N VAL A 298 8.39 -0.69 18.43
CA VAL A 298 6.93 -0.78 18.52
C VAL A 298 6.36 -1.25 17.18
N TYR A 299 5.39 -2.14 17.24
CA TYR A 299 4.60 -2.58 16.09
C TYR A 299 3.19 -1.98 16.17
N LEU A 300 2.35 -2.17 15.14
CA LEU A 300 0.98 -1.63 15.16
C LEU A 300 0.08 -2.33 16.19
N TYR A 301 0.31 -3.62 16.40
CA TYR A 301 -0.37 -4.42 17.42
C TYR A 301 0.53 -5.55 17.90
N ARG A 302 0.06 -6.23 18.94
CA ARG A 302 0.58 -7.53 19.39
C ARG A 302 -0.56 -8.55 19.48
N ARG A 303 -0.22 -9.83 19.43
CA ARG A 303 -1.18 -10.91 19.65
C ARG A 303 -1.34 -11.24 21.13
N GLU A 304 -2.57 -11.45 21.55
CA GLU A 304 -2.95 -12.08 22.82
C GLU A 304 -3.95 -13.20 22.52
N GLY A 305 -3.43 -14.43 22.37
CA GLY A 305 -4.21 -15.56 21.86
C GLY A 305 -4.72 -15.27 20.44
N ASP A 306 -6.05 -15.27 20.28
CA ASP A 306 -6.73 -14.99 19.01
C ASP A 306 -7.07 -13.51 18.80
N ARG A 307 -6.66 -12.65 19.75
CA ARG A 307 -6.94 -11.21 19.74
C ARG A 307 -5.72 -10.41 19.31
N TYR A 308 -5.99 -9.33 18.60
CA TYR A 308 -5.02 -8.32 18.17
C TYR A 308 -5.21 -7.10 19.05
N ILE A 309 -4.19 -6.74 19.82
CA ILE A 309 -4.22 -5.61 20.75
C ILE A 309 -3.37 -4.49 20.16
N PRO A 310 -3.95 -3.32 19.83
CA PRO A 310 -3.18 -2.17 19.37
C PRO A 310 -2.04 -1.83 20.32
N THR A 311 -0.89 -1.46 19.78
CA THR A 311 0.28 -1.01 20.55
C THR A 311 0.67 0.42 20.24
N ILE A 312 -0.23 1.16 19.57
CA ILE A 312 0.02 2.52 19.09
C ILE A 312 -0.03 3.59 20.20
N ASN A 313 -0.47 3.23 21.41
CA ASN A 313 -0.61 4.14 22.55
C ASN A 313 0.25 3.73 23.76
N THR A 314 1.43 3.16 23.51
CA THR A 314 2.43 2.85 24.55
C THR A 314 3.33 4.07 24.84
N PRO A 315 4.08 4.09 25.95
CA PRO A 315 5.11 5.09 26.19
C PRO A 315 6.13 5.17 25.05
N GLU A 316 6.58 4.02 24.53
CA GLU A 316 7.52 3.97 23.40
C GLU A 316 6.92 4.52 22.09
N ALA A 317 5.62 4.30 21.84
CA ALA A 317 4.93 4.89 20.68
C ALA A 317 4.82 6.42 20.80
N LEU A 318 4.64 6.92 22.03
CA LEU A 318 4.64 8.36 22.31
C LEU A 318 6.02 8.97 22.10
N GLU A 319 7.09 8.30 22.55
CA GLU A 319 8.48 8.71 22.27
C GLU A 319 8.75 8.79 20.77
N ALA A 320 8.36 7.76 20.01
CA ALA A 320 8.48 7.76 18.54
C ALA A 320 7.76 8.96 17.88
N LEU A 321 6.55 9.30 18.33
CA LEU A 321 5.80 10.43 17.78
C LEU A 321 6.43 11.77 18.19
N ASN A 322 6.96 11.87 19.40
CA ASN A 322 7.68 13.06 19.83
C ASN A 322 8.97 13.27 19.04
N ASP A 323 9.71 12.21 18.70
CA ASP A 323 10.92 12.30 17.88
C ASP A 323 10.57 12.80 16.46
N LEU A 324 9.49 12.29 15.86
CA LEU A 324 8.99 12.78 14.57
C LEU A 324 8.60 14.27 14.66
N VAL A 325 7.91 14.69 15.72
CA VAL A 325 7.53 16.09 15.93
C VAL A 325 8.76 16.99 16.14
N GLU A 326 9.77 16.51 16.86
CA GLU A 326 10.99 17.27 17.12
C GLU A 326 11.82 17.45 15.84
N ILE A 327 12.06 16.37 15.08
CA ILE A 327 12.82 16.47 13.84
C ILE A 327 12.10 17.33 12.78
N ALA A 328 10.76 17.32 12.76
CA ALA A 328 9.96 18.12 11.84
C ALA A 328 10.22 19.63 11.99
N LYS A 329 10.64 20.10 13.17
CA LYS A 329 11.03 21.51 13.41
C LYS A 329 12.27 21.93 12.61
N TYR A 330 13.09 20.97 12.20
CA TYR A 330 14.32 21.18 11.43
C TYR A 330 14.14 20.81 9.95
N THR A 331 12.90 20.84 9.47
CA THR A 331 12.55 20.70 8.06
C THR A 331 12.14 22.05 7.46
N SER A 332 12.03 22.12 6.12
CA SER A 332 11.43 23.27 5.45
C SER A 332 10.01 23.52 5.96
N PRO A 333 9.56 24.78 6.13
CA PRO A 333 8.17 25.09 6.45
C PRO A 333 7.15 24.49 5.47
N ALA A 334 7.58 24.22 4.23
CA ALA A 334 6.75 23.58 3.21
C ALA A 334 6.66 22.06 3.36
N ALA A 335 7.38 21.41 4.28
CA ALA A 335 7.43 19.94 4.39
C ALA A 335 6.05 19.30 4.62
N THR A 336 5.09 20.02 5.20
CA THR A 336 3.70 19.57 5.35
C THR A 336 2.93 19.42 4.04
N THR A 337 3.49 19.88 2.92
CA THR A 337 2.97 19.62 1.57
C THR A 337 3.76 18.56 0.82
N TYR A 338 4.84 18.02 1.42
CA TYR A 338 5.72 17.08 0.75
C TYR A 338 5.22 15.64 0.89
N GLY A 339 4.83 15.03 -0.23
CA GLY A 339 4.68 13.59 -0.35
C GLY A 339 5.97 12.95 -0.86
N PHE A 340 5.84 11.82 -1.55
CA PHE A 340 6.97 11.08 -2.12
C PHE A 340 7.84 11.96 -3.05
N ASP A 341 7.23 12.53 -4.09
CA ASP A 341 7.95 13.25 -5.14
C ASP A 341 8.58 14.55 -4.64
N GLU A 342 7.84 15.32 -3.84
CA GLU A 342 8.34 16.59 -3.32
C GLU A 342 9.52 16.39 -2.36
N ASN A 343 9.44 15.40 -1.45
CA ASN A 343 10.53 15.09 -0.53
C ASN A 343 11.76 14.55 -1.29
N MET A 344 11.54 13.69 -2.29
CA MET A 344 12.60 13.15 -3.17
C MET A 344 13.37 14.29 -3.82
N MET A 345 12.63 15.22 -4.41
CA MET A 345 13.22 16.33 -5.14
C MET A 345 13.81 17.39 -4.23
N ALA A 346 13.28 17.61 -3.03
CA ALA A 346 13.88 18.52 -2.04
C ALA A 346 15.31 18.07 -1.68
N PHE A 347 15.49 16.77 -1.38
CA PHE A 347 16.83 16.24 -1.14
C PHE A 347 17.71 16.29 -2.39
N ALA A 348 17.17 15.92 -3.57
CA ALA A 348 17.90 15.97 -4.85
C ALA A 348 18.42 17.37 -5.20
N ARG A 349 17.64 18.42 -4.89
CA ARG A 349 18.04 19.83 -5.09
C ARG A 349 19.07 20.31 -4.08
N GLY A 350 19.34 19.52 -3.03
CA GLY A 350 20.32 19.80 -2.00
C GLY A 350 19.80 20.64 -0.83
N GLU A 351 18.48 20.70 -0.66
CA GLU A 351 17.79 21.57 0.31
C GLU A 351 17.79 21.02 1.74
N ALA A 352 18.33 19.82 1.96
CA ALA A 352 18.45 19.21 3.28
C ALA A 352 19.74 18.40 3.46
N ALA A 353 20.21 18.29 4.70
CA ALA A 353 21.38 17.49 5.05
C ALA A 353 21.06 16.01 5.27
N THR A 354 19.82 15.68 5.68
CA THR A 354 19.38 14.30 5.95
C THR A 354 17.95 14.06 5.49
N THR A 355 17.58 12.81 5.28
CA THR A 355 16.19 12.39 5.03
C THR A 355 15.98 10.91 5.33
N ILE A 356 14.73 10.53 5.63
CA ILE A 356 14.27 9.13 5.51
C ILE A 356 13.45 9.04 4.22
N MET A 357 13.78 8.08 3.36
CA MET A 357 13.16 7.93 2.05
C MET A 357 13.15 6.48 1.59
N TRP A 358 12.23 6.10 0.70
CA TRP A 358 12.29 4.83 -0.02
C TRP A 358 13.55 4.71 -0.88
N SER A 359 14.24 3.57 -0.84
CA SER A 359 15.54 3.43 -1.51
C SER A 359 15.50 3.44 -3.04
N SER A 360 14.31 3.25 -3.63
CA SER A 360 14.07 3.32 -5.09
C SER A 360 14.41 4.67 -5.75
N ILE A 361 14.61 5.73 -4.97
CA ILE A 361 14.90 7.07 -5.53
C ILE A 361 16.30 7.23 -6.12
N LEU A 362 17.17 6.22 -5.98
CA LEU A 362 18.62 6.36 -6.22
C LEU A 362 18.94 6.78 -7.66
N VAL A 363 18.16 6.31 -8.63
CA VAL A 363 18.30 6.69 -10.04
C VAL A 363 18.13 8.20 -10.25
N VAL A 364 17.23 8.84 -9.50
CA VAL A 364 16.99 10.29 -9.59
C VAL A 364 18.13 11.05 -8.93
N TRP A 365 18.55 10.64 -7.73
CA TRP A 365 19.61 11.34 -6.98
C TRP A 365 21.00 11.24 -7.62
N ARG A 366 21.22 10.24 -8.48
CA ARG A 366 22.46 10.07 -9.26
C ARG A 366 22.43 10.68 -10.66
N ASP A 367 21.28 11.17 -11.12
CA ASP A 367 21.18 11.80 -12.43
C ASP A 367 21.60 13.29 -12.34
N PRO A 368 22.72 13.72 -12.95
CA PRO A 368 23.15 15.11 -12.92
C PRO A 368 22.19 16.08 -13.63
N LYS A 369 21.21 15.59 -14.39
CA LYS A 369 20.13 16.41 -14.96
C LYS A 369 19.00 16.70 -13.98
N GLN A 370 18.89 15.90 -12.92
CA GLN A 370 17.80 15.96 -11.95
C GLN A 370 18.28 16.27 -10.51
N SER A 371 19.58 16.15 -10.24
CA SER A 371 20.14 16.20 -8.89
C SER A 371 21.38 17.11 -8.79
N ASN A 372 21.40 17.95 -7.76
CA ASN A 372 22.53 18.80 -7.37
C ASN A 372 23.47 18.12 -6.37
N ILE A 373 23.10 16.93 -5.90
CA ILE A 373 23.82 16.19 -4.86
C ILE A 373 24.55 14.97 -5.39
N VAL A 374 24.71 14.84 -6.72
CA VAL A 374 25.47 13.73 -7.33
C VAL A 374 26.87 13.66 -6.71
N GLY A 375 27.20 12.49 -6.13
CA GLY A 375 28.47 12.25 -5.45
C GLY A 375 28.62 12.94 -4.09
N LYS A 376 27.53 13.47 -3.51
CA LYS A 376 27.53 14.22 -2.25
C LYS A 376 26.61 13.63 -1.18
N PHE A 377 26.05 12.44 -1.39
CA PHE A 377 25.25 11.74 -0.39
C PHE A 377 25.68 10.28 -0.27
N ASP A 378 25.32 9.67 0.85
CA ASP A 378 25.41 8.24 1.07
C ASP A 378 24.24 7.77 1.96
N PHE A 379 24.08 6.46 2.10
CA PHE A 379 23.07 5.85 2.96
C PHE A 379 23.69 5.31 4.25
N SER A 380 23.01 5.51 5.37
CA SER A 380 23.37 4.82 6.60
C SER A 380 23.05 3.32 6.47
N PRO A 381 23.91 2.42 6.97
CA PRO A 381 23.63 0.99 6.99
C PRO A 381 22.42 0.62 7.87
N ARG A 382 22.00 1.51 8.78
CA ARG A 382 20.87 1.31 9.70
C ARG A 382 20.07 2.58 9.89
N MET A 383 18.79 2.44 10.22
CA MET A 383 17.99 3.60 10.62
C MET A 383 18.46 4.13 11.96
N PRO A 384 18.41 5.46 12.16
CA PRO A 384 18.39 6.00 13.50
C PRO A 384 17.31 5.29 14.33
N GLY A 385 17.62 5.04 15.59
CA GLY A 385 16.71 4.35 16.48
C GLY A 385 16.95 4.73 17.94
N THR A 386 16.63 3.80 18.84
CA THR A 386 16.72 4.07 20.28
C THR A 386 17.63 3.04 20.96
N MET A 387 18.47 3.52 21.87
CA MET A 387 19.28 2.64 22.72
C MET A 387 18.41 2.10 23.87
N LYS A 388 18.20 0.78 23.92
CA LYS A 388 17.49 0.09 25.01
C LYS A 388 18.38 -1.01 25.57
N ASN A 389 18.66 -0.97 26.87
CA ASN A 389 19.50 -1.97 27.56
C ASN A 389 20.88 -2.20 26.89
N GLY A 390 21.52 -1.13 26.40
CA GLY A 390 22.83 -1.22 25.74
C GLY A 390 22.80 -1.74 24.30
N GLN A 391 21.61 -2.01 23.75
CA GLN A 391 21.42 -2.43 22.35
C GLN A 391 20.69 -1.36 21.56
N LEU A 392 21.10 -1.16 20.30
CA LEU A 392 20.39 -0.28 19.38
C LEU A 392 19.17 -1.03 18.82
N ILE A 393 17.98 -0.52 19.09
CA ILE A 393 16.76 -0.91 18.39
C ILE A 393 16.68 -0.06 17.13
N SER A 394 16.71 -0.68 15.97
CA SER A 394 16.67 -0.01 14.67
C SER A 394 15.97 -0.91 13.67
N LYS A 395 14.89 -0.40 13.08
CA LYS A 395 14.09 -1.12 12.08
C LYS A 395 13.65 -0.13 11.00
N ALA A 396 13.99 -0.45 9.76
CA ALA A 396 13.46 0.23 8.59
C ALA A 396 12.09 -0.35 8.21
N LEU A 397 11.21 0.49 7.69
CA LEU A 397 9.96 0.03 7.06
C LEU A 397 10.28 -0.75 5.78
N LEU A 398 9.69 -1.93 5.64
CA LEU A 398 9.68 -2.67 4.38
C LEU A 398 8.36 -2.40 3.66
N GLY A 399 8.45 -1.83 2.45
CA GLY A 399 7.33 -1.69 1.54
C GLY A 399 7.44 -2.68 0.40
N GLY A 400 6.39 -2.74 -0.40
CA GLY A 400 6.45 -3.43 -1.67
C GLY A 400 5.14 -3.93 -2.18
N TRP A 401 5.20 -4.55 -3.35
CA TRP A 401 4.03 -4.91 -4.12
C TRP A 401 3.99 -6.40 -4.42
N THR A 402 2.78 -6.94 -4.52
CA THR A 402 2.53 -8.30 -4.98
C THR A 402 1.82 -8.23 -6.31
N VAL A 403 2.26 -9.03 -7.27
CA VAL A 403 1.54 -9.27 -8.52
C VAL A 403 0.87 -10.64 -8.49
N SER A 404 -0.43 -10.66 -8.75
CA SER A 404 -1.28 -11.84 -8.62
C SER A 404 -2.25 -12.00 -9.78
N ILE A 405 -2.90 -13.16 -9.83
CA ILE A 405 -3.84 -13.56 -10.89
C ILE A 405 -5.26 -13.64 -10.30
N PRO A 406 -6.24 -12.86 -10.78
CA PRO A 406 -7.62 -12.94 -10.31
C PRO A 406 -8.24 -14.33 -10.51
N LYS A 407 -9.03 -14.82 -9.54
CA LYS A 407 -9.64 -16.16 -9.62
C LYS A 407 -10.67 -16.31 -10.75
N ALA A 408 -11.28 -15.19 -11.15
CA ALA A 408 -12.46 -15.14 -12.01
C ALA A 408 -12.17 -15.39 -13.51
N ILE A 409 -10.91 -15.24 -13.94
CA ILE A 409 -10.51 -15.43 -15.34
C ILE A 409 -10.44 -16.93 -15.69
N ASP A 410 -10.52 -17.26 -16.99
CA ASP A 410 -10.39 -18.64 -17.46
C ASP A 410 -8.96 -19.17 -17.35
N ASP A 411 -8.86 -20.49 -17.44
CA ASP A 411 -7.61 -21.19 -17.19
C ASP A 411 -6.54 -20.91 -18.26
N ALA A 412 -6.92 -20.60 -19.51
CA ALA A 412 -5.95 -20.23 -20.55
C ALA A 412 -5.29 -18.88 -20.23
N HIS A 413 -6.06 -17.88 -19.80
CA HIS A 413 -5.49 -16.62 -19.33
C HIS A 413 -4.70 -16.78 -18.03
N LYS A 414 -5.06 -17.71 -17.13
CA LYS A 414 -4.23 -18.02 -15.95
C LYS A 414 -2.85 -18.56 -16.33
N VAL A 415 -2.78 -19.47 -17.30
CA VAL A 415 -1.49 -19.97 -17.81
C VAL A 415 -0.66 -18.82 -18.37
N ALA A 416 -1.24 -17.98 -19.23
CA ALA A 416 -0.51 -16.86 -19.81
C ALA A 416 -0.07 -15.82 -18.76
N ALA A 417 -0.94 -15.49 -17.80
CA ALA A 417 -0.61 -14.61 -16.69
C ALA A 417 0.48 -15.20 -15.78
N TRP A 418 0.48 -16.51 -15.55
CA TRP A 418 1.53 -17.16 -14.76
C TRP A 418 2.90 -17.05 -15.40
N GLU A 419 2.99 -17.24 -16.71
CA GLU A 419 4.24 -17.06 -17.45
C GLU A 419 4.70 -15.59 -17.42
N PHE A 420 3.75 -14.64 -17.41
CA PHE A 420 4.07 -13.23 -17.18
C PHE A 420 4.62 -12.98 -15.77
N LEU A 421 4.00 -13.54 -14.72
CA LEU A 421 4.49 -13.44 -13.34
C LEU A 421 5.92 -14.01 -13.21
N LYS A 422 6.19 -15.17 -13.81
CA LYS A 422 7.54 -15.75 -13.85
C LYS A 422 8.55 -14.85 -14.56
N TRP A 423 8.14 -14.25 -15.67
CA TRP A 423 8.97 -13.32 -16.41
C TRP A 423 9.33 -12.08 -15.58
N LEU A 424 8.37 -11.47 -14.88
CA LEU A 424 8.57 -10.27 -14.05
C LEU A 424 9.69 -10.43 -13.01
N VAL A 425 9.80 -11.63 -12.43
CA VAL A 425 10.79 -11.93 -11.39
C VAL A 425 11.93 -12.82 -11.89
N SER A 426 12.06 -13.03 -13.20
CA SER A 426 13.15 -13.86 -13.75
C SER A 426 14.53 -13.20 -13.48
N PRO A 427 15.61 -13.98 -13.33
CA PRO A 427 16.94 -13.42 -13.00
C PRO A 427 17.41 -12.36 -14.00
N GLU A 428 17.08 -12.54 -15.27
CA GLU A 428 17.44 -11.63 -16.36
C GLU A 428 16.72 -10.29 -16.23
N ILE A 429 15.41 -10.33 -15.93
CA ILE A 429 14.59 -9.13 -15.76
C ILE A 429 14.95 -8.41 -14.45
N GLU A 430 15.10 -9.16 -13.35
CA GLU A 430 15.57 -8.62 -12.08
C GLU A 430 16.94 -7.93 -12.21
N ARG A 431 17.90 -8.56 -12.92
CA ARG A 431 19.23 -7.97 -13.14
C ARG A 431 19.18 -6.72 -14.03
N ALA A 432 18.34 -6.72 -15.07
CA ALA A 432 18.17 -5.56 -15.94
C ALA A 432 17.55 -4.35 -15.21
N LEU A 433 16.82 -4.59 -14.12
CA LEU A 433 16.08 -3.57 -13.37
C LEU A 433 16.79 -3.09 -12.09
N VAL A 434 17.96 -3.65 -11.76
CA VAL A 434 18.84 -3.21 -10.66
C VAL A 434 19.03 -1.69 -10.59
N PRO A 435 19.21 -0.96 -11.71
CA PRO A 435 19.35 0.50 -11.66
C PRO A 435 18.12 1.25 -11.12
N TYR A 436 16.95 0.64 -11.19
CA TYR A 436 15.68 1.27 -10.85
C TYR A 436 15.20 0.85 -9.45
N TYR A 437 15.40 -0.42 -9.07
CA TYR A 437 14.94 -0.98 -7.80
C TYR A 437 15.83 -2.12 -7.33
N GLU A 438 15.78 -2.38 -6.03
CA GLU A 438 16.39 -3.56 -5.45
C GLU A 438 15.74 -4.85 -5.96
N SER A 439 16.59 -5.85 -6.18
CA SER A 439 16.13 -7.16 -6.59
C SER A 439 15.47 -7.93 -5.45
N CYS A 440 14.45 -8.74 -5.77
CA CYS A 440 13.93 -9.73 -4.81
C CYS A 440 14.88 -10.94 -4.62
N ARG A 441 15.93 -11.05 -5.44
CA ARG A 441 16.84 -12.20 -5.52
C ARG A 441 18.10 -12.03 -4.68
N VAL A 442 18.37 -12.99 -3.81
CA VAL A 442 19.57 -13.04 -2.95
C VAL A 442 20.84 -13.04 -3.79
N SER A 443 20.89 -13.80 -4.89
CA SER A 443 22.06 -13.84 -5.78
C SER A 443 22.42 -12.47 -6.37
N ILE A 444 21.43 -11.63 -6.68
CA ILE A 444 21.64 -10.28 -7.22
C ILE A 444 21.95 -9.30 -6.08
N LEU A 445 21.23 -9.40 -4.96
CA LEU A 445 21.47 -8.55 -3.79
C LEU A 445 22.87 -8.74 -3.19
N SER A 446 23.44 -9.94 -3.27
CA SER A 446 24.76 -10.28 -2.75
C SER A 446 25.90 -10.15 -3.77
N ASP A 447 25.59 -9.81 -5.02
CA ASP A 447 26.56 -9.66 -6.10
C ASP A 447 27.49 -8.45 -5.81
N PRO A 448 28.82 -8.65 -5.64
CA PRO A 448 29.74 -7.57 -5.32
C PRO A 448 29.80 -6.46 -6.37
N GLU A 449 29.57 -6.79 -7.65
CA GLU A 449 29.53 -5.79 -8.71
C GLU A 449 28.28 -4.91 -8.59
N VAL A 450 27.12 -5.54 -8.35
CA VAL A 450 25.87 -4.83 -8.08
C VAL A 450 26.00 -3.95 -6.85
N GLN A 451 26.51 -4.47 -5.73
CA GLN A 451 26.66 -3.66 -4.50
C GLN A 451 27.66 -2.51 -4.66
N ARG A 452 28.71 -2.68 -5.47
CA ARG A 452 29.68 -1.61 -5.76
C ARG A 452 29.04 -0.50 -6.60
N GLU A 453 28.22 -0.86 -7.58
CA GLU A 453 27.59 0.13 -8.46
C GLU A 453 26.30 0.72 -7.85
N TRP A 454 25.57 -0.07 -7.07
CA TRP A 454 24.27 0.21 -6.46
C TRP A 454 24.28 -0.14 -4.95
N PRO A 455 24.93 0.70 -4.10
CA PRO A 455 25.13 0.40 -2.68
C PRO A 455 23.86 0.18 -1.85
N ASN A 456 22.72 0.71 -2.29
CA ASN A 456 21.40 0.47 -1.71
C ASN A 456 21.06 -1.02 -1.61
N HIS A 457 21.54 -1.86 -2.54
CA HIS A 457 21.30 -3.31 -2.53
C HIS A 457 21.94 -3.99 -1.30
N LYS A 458 23.11 -3.52 -0.87
CA LYS A 458 23.77 -4.02 0.34
C LYS A 458 22.99 -3.65 1.59
N ALA A 459 22.59 -2.38 1.70
CA ALA A 459 21.79 -1.89 2.83
C ALA A 459 20.45 -2.65 2.92
N PHE A 460 19.80 -2.86 1.78
CA PHE A 460 18.56 -3.61 1.71
C PHE A 460 18.73 -5.07 2.14
N LEU A 461 19.79 -5.76 1.70
CA LEU A 461 20.07 -7.12 2.15
C LEU A 461 20.29 -7.18 3.67
N GLU A 462 20.95 -6.19 4.28
CA GLU A 462 21.07 -6.10 5.74
C GLU A 462 19.70 -5.89 6.41
N ILE A 463 18.84 -5.03 5.85
CA ILE A 463 17.48 -4.78 6.36
C ILE A 463 16.64 -6.07 6.33
N LEU A 464 16.67 -6.81 5.22
CA LEU A 464 15.97 -8.08 5.09
C LEU A 464 16.43 -9.12 6.14
N ASN A 465 17.74 -9.16 6.42
CA ASN A 465 18.34 -10.10 7.37
C ASN A 465 18.16 -9.69 8.84
N THR A 466 17.99 -8.40 9.12
CA THR A 466 17.84 -7.87 10.50
C THR A 466 16.39 -7.79 10.96
N GLY A 467 15.44 -8.07 10.06
CA GLY A 467 14.01 -8.07 10.34
C GLY A 467 13.47 -6.64 10.36
N PRO A 468 12.91 -6.13 9.25
CA PRO A 468 12.34 -4.79 9.19
C PRO A 468 11.15 -4.65 10.13
N ILE A 469 10.68 -3.41 10.32
CA ILE A 469 9.30 -3.23 10.73
C ILE A 469 8.47 -3.54 9.49
N ASP A 470 7.75 -4.64 9.56
CA ASP A 470 6.82 -4.98 8.52
C ASP A 470 5.47 -4.35 8.83
N PHE A 471 4.67 -4.14 7.80
CA PHE A 471 3.25 -3.98 8.00
C PHE A 471 2.71 -5.25 8.69
N PRO A 472 1.56 -5.16 9.38
CA PRO A 472 0.82 -6.31 9.89
C PRO A 472 0.89 -7.57 9.01
N GLY A 473 1.85 -8.46 9.28
CA GLY A 473 2.16 -9.53 8.34
C GLY A 473 1.43 -10.81 8.71
N VAL A 474 0.39 -11.24 7.98
CA VAL A 474 0.33 -12.40 7.06
C VAL A 474 0.77 -13.77 7.62
N GLU A 475 0.92 -13.94 8.93
CA GLU A 475 1.26 -15.24 9.50
C GLU A 475 0.15 -16.29 9.24
N PRO A 476 0.50 -17.58 9.14
CA PRO A 476 -0.50 -18.62 9.02
C PRO A 476 -1.48 -18.64 10.20
N GLY A 477 -2.77 -18.55 9.90
CA GLY A 477 -3.86 -18.45 10.88
C GLY A 477 -4.28 -17.02 11.22
N GLU A 478 -3.68 -16.01 10.56
CA GLU A 478 -4.04 -14.63 10.80
C GLU A 478 -5.36 -14.21 10.17
N LYS A 479 -5.99 -13.23 10.82
CA LYS A 479 -7.23 -12.60 10.34
C LYS A 479 -6.87 -11.52 9.33
N ILE A 480 -7.80 -11.24 8.43
CA ILE A 480 -7.66 -10.15 7.44
C ILE A 480 -7.43 -8.83 8.17
N ILE A 481 -6.29 -8.20 7.92
CA ILE A 481 -5.96 -6.90 8.48
C ILE A 481 -6.26 -5.85 7.40
N PRO A 482 -7.14 -4.88 7.68
CA PRO A 482 -7.49 -3.85 6.72
C PRO A 482 -6.43 -2.75 6.74
N ASP A 483 -5.24 -3.03 6.22
CA ASP A 483 -4.07 -2.15 6.37
C ASP A 483 -4.33 -0.73 5.86
N TYR A 484 -5.03 -0.59 4.74
CA TYR A 484 -5.46 0.73 4.25
C TYR A 484 -6.29 1.50 5.30
N GLU A 485 -7.27 0.86 5.94
CA GLU A 485 -8.13 1.51 6.94
C GLU A 485 -7.33 1.88 8.20
N VAL A 486 -6.39 1.02 8.62
CA VAL A 486 -5.48 1.27 9.75
C VAL A 486 -4.56 2.47 9.46
N LEU A 487 -3.91 2.47 8.29
CA LEU A 487 -2.96 3.52 7.90
C LEU A 487 -3.66 4.86 7.60
N ASP A 488 -4.88 4.86 7.07
CA ASP A 488 -5.69 6.07 6.87
C ASP A 488 -6.00 6.80 8.20
N ARG A 489 -6.42 6.03 9.23
CA ARG A 489 -6.65 6.60 10.58
C ARG A 489 -5.36 7.16 11.16
N MET A 490 -4.25 6.43 11.04
CA MET A 490 -2.94 6.91 11.46
C MET A 490 -2.57 8.21 10.77
N THR A 491 -2.63 8.24 9.43
CA THR A 491 -2.30 9.41 8.61
C THR A 491 -3.06 10.64 9.07
N THR A 492 -4.35 10.48 9.36
CA THR A 492 -5.19 11.56 9.86
C THR A 492 -4.71 12.08 11.22
N LYS A 493 -4.46 11.19 12.20
CA LYS A 493 -4.01 11.60 13.54
C LYS A 493 -2.59 12.20 13.53
N LEU A 494 -1.69 11.64 12.73
CA LEU A 494 -0.35 12.19 12.55
C LEU A 494 -0.40 13.60 11.96
N SER A 495 -1.24 13.82 10.94
CA SER A 495 -1.38 15.14 10.32
C SER A 495 -1.91 16.18 11.31
N GLU A 496 -2.88 15.82 12.17
CA GLU A 496 -3.36 16.70 13.25
C GLU A 496 -2.26 17.06 14.25
N VAL A 497 -1.34 16.14 14.56
CA VAL A 497 -0.20 16.40 15.45
C VAL A 497 0.84 17.28 14.79
N ILE A 498 1.24 16.97 13.55
CA ILE A 498 2.24 17.74 12.79
C ILE A 498 1.78 19.18 12.55
N THR A 499 0.49 19.40 12.33
CA THR A 499 -0.09 20.73 12.15
C THR A 499 -0.38 21.47 13.47
N GLY A 500 -0.08 20.85 14.62
CA GLY A 500 -0.31 21.44 15.95
C GLY A 500 -1.78 21.50 16.39
N LEU A 501 -2.69 20.85 15.65
CA LEU A 501 -4.11 20.77 16.01
C LEU A 501 -4.35 19.82 17.19
N LYS A 502 -3.44 18.89 17.47
CA LYS A 502 -3.58 17.90 18.54
C LYS A 502 -2.25 17.60 19.23
N ALA A 503 -2.31 17.36 20.54
CA ALA A 503 -1.16 16.88 21.29
C ALA A 503 -0.87 15.39 20.96
N PRO A 504 0.40 14.96 20.86
CA PRO A 504 0.79 13.59 20.54
C PRO A 504 0.04 12.51 21.35
N LYS A 505 0.01 12.63 22.67
CA LYS A 505 -0.66 11.63 23.54
C LYS A 505 -2.15 11.50 23.26
N GLN A 506 -2.84 12.63 23.07
CA GLN A 506 -4.27 12.63 22.76
C GLN A 506 -4.55 11.97 21.40
N ALA A 507 -3.72 12.24 20.39
CA ALA A 507 -3.83 11.63 19.07
C ALA A 507 -3.67 10.09 19.14
N LEU A 508 -2.69 9.59 19.89
CA LEU A 508 -2.47 8.15 20.06
C LEU A 508 -3.61 7.46 20.84
N GLU A 509 -4.17 8.10 21.87
CA GLU A 509 -5.34 7.60 22.60
C GLU A 509 -6.59 7.49 21.73
N GLU A 510 -6.81 8.47 20.85
CA GLU A 510 -7.90 8.41 19.86
C GLU A 510 -7.64 7.33 18.82
N LEU A 511 -6.41 7.24 18.30
CA LEU A 511 -6.02 6.26 17.30
C LEU A 511 -6.19 4.83 17.81
N GLU A 512 -5.81 4.56 19.06
CA GLU A 512 -6.03 3.26 19.70
C GLU A 512 -7.52 2.88 19.74
N ARG A 513 -8.41 3.82 20.08
CA ARG A 513 -9.86 3.56 20.06
C ARG A 513 -10.36 3.23 18.66
N GLU A 514 -9.93 3.99 17.67
CA GLU A 514 -10.29 3.76 16.26
C GLU A 514 -9.76 2.40 15.76
N TYR A 515 -8.53 2.01 16.16
CA TYR A 515 -7.98 0.70 15.84
C TYR A 515 -8.77 -0.43 16.50
N ILE A 516 -9.20 -0.27 17.77
CA ILE A 516 -10.07 -1.25 18.43
C ILE A 516 -11.40 -1.42 17.68
N GLU A 517 -11.98 -0.33 17.17
CA GLU A 517 -13.22 -0.39 16.37
C GLU A 517 -13.02 -1.15 15.06
N ILE A 518 -11.92 -0.84 14.34
CA ILE A 518 -11.53 -1.58 13.14
C ILE A 518 -11.34 -3.06 13.49
N PHE A 519 -10.55 -3.37 14.52
CA PHE A 519 -10.26 -4.75 14.88
C PHE A 519 -11.53 -5.51 15.28
N ARG A 520 -12.48 -4.89 15.99
CA ARG A 520 -13.80 -5.52 16.26
C ARG A 520 -14.59 -5.79 14.97
N LYS A 521 -14.61 -4.84 14.04
CA LYS A 521 -15.30 -4.96 12.74
C LYS A 521 -14.79 -6.17 11.94
N TYR A 522 -13.50 -6.47 12.00
CA TYR A 522 -12.88 -7.63 11.33
C TYR A 522 -12.71 -8.86 12.24
N GLY A 523 -13.34 -8.87 13.44
CA GLY A 523 -13.31 -9.99 14.37
C GLY A 523 -11.94 -10.27 15.00
N MET A 524 -11.04 -9.27 15.00
CA MET A 524 -9.68 -9.33 15.51
C MET A 524 -9.57 -8.96 17.00
N TYR A 525 -10.52 -8.21 17.59
CA TYR A 525 -10.51 -7.78 19.00
C TYR A 525 -11.79 -8.18 19.71
#